data_AF-A0A2V7XYI6-F1
#
_entry.id   AF-A0A2V7XYI6-F1
#
_cell.length_a   1.000
_cell.length_b   1.000
_cell.length_c   1.000
_cell.angle_alpha   90.00
_cell.angle_beta   90.00
_cell.angle_gamma   90.00
#
_symmetry.space_group_name_H-M   'P 1'
#
loop_
_entity.id
_entity.type
_entity.pdbx_description
1 polymer ?
#
loop_
_entity_poly.entity_id
_entity_poly.type
_entity_poly.pdbx_seq_one_letter_code
_entity_poly.pdbx_strand_id
1 'polypeptide(L)'
;MDRMNETQKPKRSAWFWILTGCGGFIVLFIIGIALLWHFGTKKLAATIEENAKNPALRAEKAKRMLGAARLPDGYYPVSGTLELPILTHVRLYDRAPDDKGFVTRFTNRGFIFTETLYTESSKEREAFFTGAPSAPELFDNIGIKLRARENVSSGSIEIGKEKIRYRTVRGRIEEGANEAEEPMVLMWIDCPGEKRERWAVWFQPDVPDEAAIRTFMSQFSTSAFCFLPSAF
;
A
#
# COMPACT_ATOMS: atom_id res chain seq x y z
N MET A 1 69.95 -34.48 -42.22
CA MET A 1 69.99 -33.47 -41.14
C MET A 1 69.02 -32.38 -41.53
N ASP A 2 67.76 -32.48 -41.09
CA ASP A 2 66.79 -31.38 -41.21
C ASP A 2 65.90 -31.41 -39.97
N ARG A 3 66.20 -30.54 -39.01
CA ARG A 3 65.31 -30.22 -37.90
C ARG A 3 64.22 -29.30 -38.45
N MET A 4 63.03 -29.84 -38.73
CA MET A 4 61.89 -28.99 -39.01
C MET A 4 61.28 -28.47 -37.71
N ASN A 5 61.40 -27.15 -37.57
CA ASN A 5 60.63 -26.24 -36.73
C ASN A 5 59.23 -26.75 -36.39
N GLU A 6 59.03 -27.17 -35.14
CA GLU A 6 57.70 -27.21 -34.55
C GLU A 6 57.31 -25.78 -34.17
N THR A 7 56.45 -25.18 -35.01
CA THR A 7 55.87 -23.86 -34.79
C THR A 7 54.98 -23.90 -33.55
N GLN A 8 55.45 -23.30 -32.45
CA GLN A 8 54.62 -23.10 -31.26
C GLN A 8 53.42 -22.22 -31.63
N LYS A 9 52.23 -22.83 -31.74
CA LYS A 9 50.96 -22.11 -31.92
C LYS A 9 50.76 -21.14 -30.74
N PRO A 10 50.39 -19.87 -30.98
CA PRO A 10 50.19 -18.90 -29.91
C PRO A 10 49.08 -19.40 -28.98
N LYS A 11 49.41 -19.66 -27.71
CA LYS A 11 48.44 -19.97 -26.67
C LYS A 11 47.50 -18.78 -26.51
N ARG A 12 46.35 -18.80 -27.18
CA ARG A 12 45.26 -17.85 -26.91
C ARG A 12 44.93 -17.96 -25.43
N SER A 13 45.16 -16.86 -24.70
CA SER A 13 44.98 -16.80 -23.25
C SER A 13 43.56 -17.23 -22.89
N ALA A 14 43.43 -18.22 -22.01
CA ALA A 14 42.14 -18.72 -21.52
C ALA A 14 41.27 -17.59 -20.92
N TRP A 15 41.91 -16.52 -20.44
CA TRP A 15 41.25 -15.30 -19.99
C TRP A 15 40.39 -14.62 -21.06
N PHE A 16 40.76 -14.72 -22.34
CA PHE A 16 39.98 -14.11 -23.43
C PHE A 16 38.61 -14.79 -23.58
N TRP A 17 38.55 -16.12 -23.42
CA TRP A 17 37.30 -16.89 -23.42
C TRP A 17 36.45 -16.64 -22.17
N ILE A 18 37.08 -16.45 -21.01
CA ILE A 18 36.38 -16.11 -19.77
C ILE A 18 35.80 -14.69 -19.83
N LEU A 19 36.55 -13.71 -20.36
CA LEU A 19 36.10 -12.33 -20.54
C LEU A 19 34.97 -12.21 -21.58
N THR A 20 35.07 -12.94 -22.70
CA THR A 20 34.01 -12.93 -23.73
C THR A 20 32.77 -13.70 -23.30
N GLY A 21 32.91 -14.81 -22.58
CA GLY A 21 31.79 -15.57 -22.05
C GLY A 21 31.04 -14.83 -20.93
N CYS A 22 31.76 -14.35 -19.91
CA CYS A 22 31.16 -13.66 -18.77
C CYS A 22 30.68 -12.24 -19.15
N GLY A 23 31.44 -11.53 -19.99
CA GLY A 23 31.03 -10.23 -20.51
C GLY A 23 29.77 -10.29 -21.36
N GLY A 24 29.65 -11.31 -22.23
CA GLY A 24 28.44 -11.54 -23.03
C GLY A 24 27.21 -11.83 -22.15
N PHE A 25 27.37 -12.63 -21.10
CA PHE A 25 26.29 -12.95 -20.18
C PHE A 25 25.83 -11.73 -19.36
N ILE A 26 26.76 -10.89 -18.92
CA ILE A 26 26.46 -9.65 -18.20
C ILE A 26 25.70 -8.68 -19.12
N VAL A 27 26.14 -8.52 -20.36
CA VAL A 27 25.44 -7.65 -21.33
C VAL A 27 24.03 -8.15 -21.61
N LEU A 28 23.85 -9.46 -21.83
CA LEU A 28 22.53 -10.06 -22.00
C LEU A 28 21.64 -9.89 -20.76
N PHE A 29 22.20 -10.01 -19.57
CA PHE A 29 21.49 -9.80 -18.32
C PHE A 29 21.01 -8.35 -18.17
N ILE A 30 21.89 -7.37 -18.47
CA ILE A 30 21.52 -5.94 -18.46
C ILE A 30 20.44 -5.64 -19.50
N ILE A 31 20.55 -6.18 -20.71
CA ILE A 31 19.52 -6.05 -21.75
C ILE A 31 18.20 -6.67 -21.28
N GLY A 32 18.25 -7.83 -20.64
CA GLY A 32 17.08 -8.50 -20.05
C GLY A 32 16.37 -7.63 -19.02
N ILE A 33 17.13 -7.05 -18.07
CA ILE A 33 16.58 -6.12 -17.07
C ILE A 33 16.00 -4.88 -17.76
N ALA A 34 16.71 -4.29 -18.73
CA ALA A 34 16.24 -3.10 -19.44
C ALA A 34 14.92 -3.35 -20.20
N LEU A 35 14.80 -4.51 -20.86
CA LEU A 35 13.57 -4.91 -21.54
C LEU A 35 12.43 -5.17 -20.55
N LEU A 36 12.70 -5.89 -19.45
CA LEU A 36 11.71 -6.11 -18.38
C LEU A 36 11.24 -4.79 -17.78
N TRP A 37 12.15 -3.85 -17.55
CA TRP A 37 11.81 -2.52 -17.05
C TRP A 37 10.94 -1.77 -18.06
N HIS A 38 11.34 -1.75 -19.34
CA HIS A 38 10.62 -1.00 -20.37
C HIS A 38 9.21 -1.55 -20.65
N PHE A 39 9.05 -2.87 -20.76
CA PHE A 39 7.75 -3.50 -21.00
C PHE A 39 6.90 -3.60 -19.73
N GLY A 40 7.53 -3.86 -18.58
CA GLY A 40 6.87 -3.93 -17.29
C GLY A 40 6.26 -2.58 -16.90
N THR A 41 7.03 -1.49 -17.02
CA THR A 41 6.51 -0.14 -16.72
C THR A 41 5.40 0.29 -17.66
N LYS A 42 5.49 -0.01 -18.97
CA LYS A 42 4.43 0.33 -19.93
C LYS A 42 3.13 -0.43 -19.69
N LYS A 43 3.18 -1.75 -19.44
CA LYS A 43 1.98 -2.54 -19.13
C LYS A 43 1.37 -2.16 -17.78
N LEU A 44 2.22 -1.90 -16.79
CA LEU A 44 1.78 -1.46 -15.47
C LEU A 44 1.12 -0.08 -15.58
N ALA A 45 1.73 0.87 -16.29
CA ALA A 45 1.17 2.20 -16.51
C ALA A 45 -0.16 2.14 -17.28
N ALA A 46 -0.25 1.38 -18.36
CA ALA A 46 -1.48 1.22 -19.13
C ALA A 46 -2.61 0.60 -18.29
N THR A 47 -2.29 -0.45 -17.52
CA THR A 47 -3.26 -1.09 -16.61
C THR A 47 -3.69 -0.16 -15.48
N ILE A 48 -2.77 0.65 -14.95
CA ILE A 48 -3.08 1.66 -13.93
C ILE A 48 -3.97 2.75 -14.52
N GLU A 49 -3.70 3.21 -15.74
CA GLU A 49 -4.46 4.28 -16.39
C GLU A 49 -5.86 3.82 -16.81
N GLU A 50 -6.00 2.60 -17.31
CA GLU A 50 -7.29 1.99 -17.65
C GLU A 50 -8.14 1.72 -16.39
N ASN A 51 -7.51 1.22 -15.32
CA ASN A 51 -8.17 1.05 -14.03
C ASN A 51 -8.50 2.39 -13.36
N ALA A 52 -7.71 3.45 -13.57
CA ALA A 52 -8.01 4.78 -13.06
C ALA A 52 -9.26 5.37 -13.72
N LYS A 53 -9.40 5.18 -15.04
CA LYS A 53 -10.49 5.74 -15.84
C LYS A 53 -11.81 4.98 -15.67
N ASN A 54 -11.80 3.68 -15.38
CA ASN A 54 -13.03 2.90 -15.26
C ASN A 54 -13.55 2.84 -13.80
N PRO A 55 -14.66 3.54 -13.47
CA PRO A 55 -15.20 3.56 -12.10
C PRO A 55 -15.69 2.19 -11.62
N ALA A 56 -16.18 1.33 -12.52
CA ALA A 56 -16.65 -0.01 -12.16
C ALA A 56 -15.47 -0.90 -11.73
N LEU A 57 -14.34 -0.83 -12.46
CA LEU A 57 -13.13 -1.58 -12.10
C LEU A 57 -12.53 -1.09 -10.77
N ARG A 58 -12.58 0.22 -10.49
CA ARG A 58 -12.16 0.77 -9.18
C ARG A 58 -13.03 0.23 -8.04
N ALA A 59 -14.35 0.19 -8.24
CA ALA A 59 -15.27 -0.33 -7.24
C ALA A 59 -15.07 -1.83 -7.00
N GLU A 60 -14.93 -2.64 -8.04
CA GLU A 60 -14.64 -4.07 -7.91
C GLU A 60 -13.30 -4.32 -7.20
N LYS A 61 -12.25 -3.57 -7.58
CA LYS A 61 -10.93 -3.69 -6.94
C LYS A 61 -10.97 -3.31 -5.47
N ALA A 62 -11.59 -2.18 -5.12
CA ALA A 62 -11.72 -1.73 -3.74
C ALA A 62 -12.55 -2.73 -2.90
N LYS A 63 -13.66 -3.25 -3.44
CA LYS A 63 -14.45 -4.31 -2.78
C LYS A 63 -13.61 -5.55 -2.52
N ARG A 64 -12.83 -6.02 -3.51
CA ARG A 64 -11.94 -7.18 -3.35
C ARG A 64 -10.89 -6.95 -2.27
N MET A 65 -10.20 -5.81 -2.31
CA MET A 65 -9.13 -5.49 -1.36
C MET A 65 -9.62 -5.27 0.07
N LEU A 66 -10.86 -4.78 0.24
CA LEU A 66 -11.47 -4.63 1.57
C LEU A 66 -12.30 -5.86 1.99
N GLY A 67 -12.41 -6.87 1.11
CA GLY A 67 -13.34 -7.99 1.26
C GLY A 67 -14.78 -7.59 1.53
N ALA A 68 -15.23 -6.47 0.96
CA ALA A 68 -16.56 -5.94 1.17
C ALA A 68 -17.53 -6.51 0.14
N ALA A 69 -18.71 -6.96 0.57
CA ALA A 69 -19.79 -7.32 -0.36
C ALA A 69 -20.31 -6.08 -1.11
N ARG A 70 -20.35 -4.95 -0.41
CA ARG A 70 -20.68 -3.63 -0.94
C ARG A 70 -19.78 -2.58 -0.27
N LEU A 71 -19.43 -1.53 -1.00
CA LEU A 71 -18.75 -0.39 -0.39
C LEU A 71 -19.74 0.38 0.50
N PRO A 72 -19.25 1.08 1.55
CA PRO A 72 -20.11 1.92 2.37
C PRO A 72 -20.87 2.96 1.54
N ASP A 73 -22.13 3.19 1.88
CA ASP A 73 -22.97 4.12 1.13
C ASP A 73 -22.40 5.54 1.20
N GLY A 74 -22.33 6.21 0.05
CA GLY A 74 -21.74 7.55 -0.08
C GLY A 74 -20.21 7.58 -0.12
N TYR A 75 -19.53 6.42 -0.10
CA TYR A 75 -18.09 6.32 -0.29
C TYR A 75 -17.75 5.87 -1.71
N TYR A 76 -16.90 6.65 -2.37
CA TYR A 76 -16.44 6.41 -3.73
C TYR A 76 -14.95 6.06 -3.72
N PRO A 77 -14.56 4.96 -4.39
CA PRO A 77 -13.15 4.58 -4.49
C PRO A 77 -12.43 5.52 -5.45
N VAL A 78 -11.25 6.00 -5.08
CA VAL A 78 -10.48 6.93 -5.91
C VAL A 78 -9.27 6.27 -6.57
N SER A 79 -8.76 6.95 -7.60
CA SER A 79 -7.50 6.60 -8.27
C SER A 79 -6.36 6.55 -7.28
N GLY A 80 -5.49 5.56 -7.46
CA GLY A 80 -4.42 5.25 -6.54
C GLY A 80 -4.83 4.33 -5.38
N THR A 81 -5.91 3.57 -5.58
CA THR A 81 -6.07 2.25 -4.96
C THR A 81 -5.07 1.27 -5.62
N LEU A 82 -4.02 0.92 -4.89
CA LEU A 82 -2.85 0.20 -5.39
C LEU A 82 -2.73 -1.15 -4.70
N GLU A 83 -2.42 -2.18 -5.47
CA GLU A 83 -2.17 -3.52 -4.96
C GLU A 83 -0.82 -3.93 -5.53
N LEU A 84 0.18 -3.93 -4.68
CA LEU A 84 1.56 -4.34 -4.96
C LEU A 84 1.92 -5.46 -3.98
N PRO A 85 2.87 -6.35 -4.31
CA PRO A 85 3.27 -7.44 -3.42
C PRO A 85 3.64 -6.98 -2.00
N ILE A 86 4.22 -5.78 -1.87
CA ILE A 86 4.68 -5.17 -0.61
C ILE A 86 3.70 -4.20 0.03
N LEU A 87 2.72 -3.70 -0.73
CA LEU A 87 1.85 -2.59 -0.33
C LEU A 87 0.48 -2.72 -0.99
N THR A 88 -0.55 -2.81 -0.15
CA THR A 88 -1.94 -2.72 -0.54
C THR A 88 -2.47 -1.41 0.06
N HIS A 89 -3.06 -0.56 -0.76
CA HIS A 89 -3.53 0.75 -0.34
C HIS A 89 -4.88 1.04 -1.02
N VAL A 90 -5.90 1.36 -0.22
CA VAL A 90 -7.27 1.64 -0.68
C VAL A 90 -7.70 2.98 -0.13
N ARG A 91 -8.31 3.81 -0.98
CA ARG A 91 -8.85 5.11 -0.60
C ARG A 91 -10.30 5.24 -1.04
N LEU A 92 -11.15 5.61 -0.08
CA LEU A 92 -12.57 5.85 -0.27
C LEU A 92 -12.90 7.27 0.24
N TYR A 93 -13.57 8.09 -0.58
CA TYR A 93 -13.97 9.46 -0.19
C TYR A 93 -15.45 9.70 -0.40
N ASP A 94 -15.98 10.74 0.25
CA ASP A 94 -17.37 11.20 0.17
C ASP A 94 -17.79 11.77 -1.20
N ARG A 95 -16.85 11.91 -2.14
CA ARG A 95 -17.08 12.50 -3.45
C ARG A 95 -16.65 11.56 -4.56
N ALA A 96 -17.51 11.45 -5.58
CA ALA A 96 -17.15 10.77 -6.82
C ALA A 96 -15.94 11.48 -7.45
N PRO A 97 -14.90 10.72 -7.85
CA PRO A 97 -13.74 11.32 -8.49
C PRO A 97 -14.06 11.85 -9.88
N ASP A 98 -13.18 12.71 -10.39
CA ASP A 98 -13.22 13.24 -11.75
C ASP A 98 -12.99 12.15 -12.83
N ASP A 99 -13.02 12.56 -14.10
CA ASP A 99 -12.82 11.66 -15.26
C ASP A 99 -11.43 10.99 -15.28
N LYS A 100 -10.49 11.50 -14.49
CA LYS A 100 -9.14 10.93 -14.30
C LYS A 100 -9.07 10.05 -13.04
N GLY A 101 -10.18 9.92 -12.32
CA GLY A 101 -10.34 9.17 -11.10
C GLY A 101 -9.75 9.86 -9.86
N PHE A 102 -9.35 11.12 -9.94
CA PHE A 102 -8.85 11.89 -8.80
C PHE A 102 -9.95 12.69 -8.12
N VAL A 103 -9.76 13.00 -6.84
CA VAL A 103 -10.62 13.94 -6.10
C VAL A 103 -9.82 15.21 -5.86
N THR A 104 -10.31 16.32 -6.40
CA THR A 104 -9.67 17.64 -6.30
C THR A 104 -9.79 18.28 -4.92
N ARG A 105 -10.79 17.86 -4.11
CA ARG A 105 -10.99 18.16 -2.68
C ARG A 105 -11.84 17.08 -2.03
N PHE A 106 -11.31 16.33 -1.06
CA PHE A 106 -12.17 15.60 -0.13
C PHE A 106 -12.71 16.61 0.89
N THR A 107 -14.00 16.52 1.21
CA THR A 107 -14.64 17.53 2.03
C THR A 107 -14.62 17.13 3.48
N ASN A 108 -15.26 16.00 3.81
CA ASN A 108 -15.72 15.77 5.17
C ASN A 108 -15.51 14.33 5.62
N ARG A 109 -15.60 13.34 4.72
CA ARG A 109 -15.49 11.92 5.09
C ARG A 109 -14.55 11.17 4.17
N GLY A 110 -13.77 10.27 4.77
CA GLY A 110 -12.90 9.40 4.02
C GLY A 110 -12.41 8.23 4.83
N PHE A 111 -12.04 7.18 4.11
CA PHE A 111 -11.47 5.97 4.65
C PHE A 111 -10.25 5.58 3.83
N ILE A 112 -9.14 5.41 4.52
CA ILE A 112 -7.88 5.02 3.92
C ILE A 112 -7.45 3.75 4.62
N PHE A 113 -7.27 2.68 3.86
CA PHE A 113 -6.77 1.40 4.35
C PHE A 113 -5.42 1.12 3.72
N THR A 114 -4.49 0.65 4.54
CA THR A 114 -3.15 0.28 4.10
C THR A 114 -2.75 -1.02 4.75
N GLU A 115 -2.20 -1.91 3.93
CA GLU A 115 -1.52 -3.12 4.34
C GLU A 115 -0.10 -3.10 3.78
N THR A 116 0.89 -3.40 4.63
CA THR A 116 2.30 -3.36 4.26
C THR A 116 3.07 -4.57 4.80
N LEU A 117 4.09 -5.00 4.07
CA LEU A 117 5.09 -5.97 4.56
C LEU A 117 6.18 -5.33 5.44
N TYR A 118 6.22 -3.99 5.55
CA TYR A 118 7.26 -3.28 6.30
C TYR A 118 7.06 -3.38 7.82
N THR A 119 7.97 -4.08 8.48
CA THR A 119 8.08 -4.22 9.93
C THR A 119 9.01 -3.17 10.54
N GLU A 120 8.66 -1.89 10.52
CA GLU A 120 9.30 -0.95 11.48
C GLU A 120 8.89 -1.30 12.91
N SER A 121 9.57 -0.73 13.92
CA SER A 121 9.40 -1.06 15.35
C SER A 121 7.92 -1.22 15.75
N SER A 122 7.46 -2.47 15.93
CA SER A 122 6.11 -2.77 16.44
C SER A 122 5.86 -2.10 17.80
N LYS A 123 6.93 -1.85 18.56
CA LYS A 123 6.91 -1.20 19.87
C LYS A 123 6.47 0.25 19.84
N GLU A 124 6.96 1.05 18.88
CA GLU A 124 6.58 2.48 18.78
C GLU A 124 5.11 2.62 18.38
N ARG A 125 4.62 1.69 17.58
CA ARG A 125 3.23 1.66 17.13
C ARG A 125 2.29 1.16 18.19
N GLU A 126 2.67 0.10 18.89
CA GLU A 126 1.95 -0.33 20.09
C GLU A 126 1.94 0.79 21.14
N ALA A 127 3.05 1.49 21.35
CA ALA A 127 3.13 2.67 22.22
C ALA A 127 2.16 3.78 21.76
N PHE A 128 2.04 4.04 20.46
CA PHE A 128 1.06 4.98 19.94
C PHE A 128 -0.38 4.55 20.25
N PHE A 129 -0.77 3.32 19.95
CA PHE A 129 -2.13 2.86 20.24
C PHE A 129 -2.42 2.67 21.73
N THR A 130 -1.39 2.64 22.59
CA THR A 130 -1.51 2.58 24.05
C THR A 130 -1.38 3.94 24.75
N GLY A 131 -1.11 5.04 24.03
CA GLY A 131 -1.24 6.41 24.56
C GLY A 131 -0.09 7.38 24.29
N ALA A 132 0.95 7.01 23.53
CA ALA A 132 2.05 7.92 23.22
C ALA A 132 1.55 9.18 22.46
N PRO A 133 2.11 10.38 22.72
CA PRO A 133 1.55 11.64 22.24
C PRO A 133 1.73 11.90 20.73
N SER A 134 2.73 11.31 20.08
CA SER A 134 3.04 11.56 18.66
C SER A 134 2.56 10.42 17.77
N ALA A 135 1.83 10.77 16.69
CA ALA A 135 1.59 9.82 15.60
C ALA A 135 2.93 9.39 14.99
N PRO A 136 3.17 8.08 14.79
CA PRO A 136 4.42 7.61 14.19
C PRO A 136 4.56 8.14 12.75
N GLU A 137 5.82 8.32 12.29
CA GLU A 137 6.19 8.72 10.91
C GLU A 137 5.65 7.75 9.82
N LEU A 138 5.02 6.65 10.23
CA LEU A 138 4.41 5.64 9.39
C LEU A 138 3.44 6.22 8.33
N PHE A 139 2.65 7.23 8.69
CA PHE A 139 1.66 7.81 7.78
C PHE A 139 2.34 8.67 6.69
N ASP A 140 3.44 9.33 7.04
CA ASP A 140 4.19 10.19 6.12
C ASP A 140 4.79 9.38 4.96
N ASN A 141 5.25 8.16 5.25
CA ASN A 141 5.83 7.25 4.26
C ASN A 141 4.85 6.80 3.17
N ILE A 142 3.55 6.93 3.40
CA ILE A 142 2.53 6.63 2.39
C ILE A 142 1.81 7.87 1.85
N GLY A 143 2.37 9.06 2.10
CA GLY A 143 1.87 10.33 1.58
C GLY A 143 0.69 10.91 2.36
N ILE A 144 0.43 10.44 3.59
CA ILE A 144 -0.61 10.97 4.47
C ILE A 144 0.07 11.66 5.64
N LYS A 145 0.06 12.99 5.67
CA LYS A 145 0.58 13.70 6.84
C LYS A 145 -0.52 13.83 7.86
N LEU A 146 -0.30 13.21 9.02
CA LEU A 146 -1.29 13.15 10.08
C LEU A 146 -0.78 13.89 11.31
N ARG A 147 -1.41 15.02 11.62
CA ARG A 147 -1.10 15.82 12.81
C ARG A 147 -2.20 15.67 13.85
N ALA A 148 -2.05 14.68 14.73
CA ALA A 148 -2.92 14.54 15.90
C ALA A 148 -2.62 15.67 16.89
N ARG A 149 -3.65 16.43 17.30
CA ARG A 149 -3.54 17.50 18.32
C ARG A 149 -4.08 17.07 19.67
N GLU A 150 -5.21 16.39 19.67
CA GLU A 150 -5.94 16.02 20.89
C GLU A 150 -6.42 14.58 20.80
N ASN A 151 -6.27 13.83 21.90
CA ASN A 151 -6.83 12.49 22.03
C ASN A 151 -8.23 12.57 22.59
N VAL A 152 -9.19 12.00 21.86
CA VAL A 152 -10.60 12.01 22.26
C VAL A 152 -10.96 10.71 22.96
N SER A 153 -10.61 9.58 22.34
CA SER A 153 -10.86 8.25 22.91
C SER A 153 -9.89 7.22 22.33
N SER A 154 -9.78 6.08 23.00
CA SER A 154 -9.07 4.91 22.49
C SER A 154 -9.72 3.66 23.03
N GLY A 155 -9.53 2.54 22.33
CA GLY A 155 -10.10 1.28 22.75
C GLY A 155 -9.73 0.15 21.79
N SER A 156 -10.44 -0.97 21.95
CA SER A 156 -10.36 -2.07 21.00
C SER A 156 -11.73 -2.65 20.75
N ILE A 157 -12.03 -2.91 19.49
CA ILE A 157 -13.22 -3.64 19.08
C ILE A 157 -12.81 -5.00 18.51
N GLU A 158 -13.66 -5.98 18.70
CA GLU A 158 -13.55 -7.28 18.06
C GLU A 158 -14.58 -7.38 16.95
N ILE A 159 -14.11 -7.74 15.74
CA ILE A 159 -14.96 -8.01 14.59
C ILE A 159 -14.50 -9.35 14.05
N GLY A 160 -15.37 -10.35 14.09
CA GLY A 160 -14.99 -11.72 13.74
C GLY A 160 -13.97 -12.29 14.72
N LYS A 161 -12.78 -12.64 14.22
CA LYS A 161 -11.65 -13.14 15.03
C LYS A 161 -10.54 -12.09 15.19
N GLU A 162 -10.73 -10.94 14.57
CA GLU A 162 -9.73 -9.90 14.44
C GLU A 162 -9.95 -8.83 15.52
N LYS A 163 -8.85 -8.40 16.13
CA LYS A 163 -8.86 -7.33 17.13
C LYS A 163 -8.43 -6.03 16.46
N ILE A 164 -9.29 -5.02 16.49
CA ILE A 164 -9.00 -3.70 15.94
C ILE A 164 -8.77 -2.77 17.12
N ARG A 165 -7.53 -2.31 17.29
CA ARG A 165 -7.20 -1.25 18.25
C ARG A 165 -7.44 0.08 17.56
N TYR A 166 -8.18 0.97 18.21
CA TYR A 166 -8.49 2.27 17.64
C TYR A 166 -8.09 3.40 18.58
N ARG A 167 -7.82 4.55 17.97
CA ARG A 167 -7.60 5.82 18.66
C ARG A 167 -8.27 6.92 17.87
N THR A 168 -9.22 7.60 18.51
CA THR A 168 -9.89 8.76 17.97
C THR A 168 -9.13 10.01 18.40
N VAL A 169 -8.69 10.78 17.43
CA VAL A 169 -7.96 12.03 17.64
C VAL A 169 -8.63 13.16 16.88
N ARG A 170 -8.53 14.38 17.39
CA ARG A 170 -8.77 15.58 16.61
C ARG A 170 -7.44 16.04 16.03
N GLY A 171 -7.41 16.25 14.74
CA GLY A 171 -6.18 16.55 14.05
C GLY A 171 -6.40 17.10 12.66
N ARG A 172 -5.30 17.26 11.96
CA ARG A 172 -5.27 17.69 10.57
C ARG A 172 -4.70 16.56 9.72
N ILE A 173 -5.39 16.25 8.64
CA ILE A 173 -4.94 15.31 7.61
C ILE A 173 -4.59 16.11 6.36
N GLU A 174 -3.37 15.95 5.86
CA GLU A 174 -2.93 16.51 4.58
C GLU A 174 -2.59 15.36 3.63
N GLU A 175 -3.18 15.37 2.43
CA GLU A 175 -2.90 14.40 1.37
C GLU A 175 -2.79 15.16 0.04
N GLY A 176 -1.55 15.32 -0.44
CA GLY A 176 -1.28 16.11 -1.65
C GLY A 176 -1.70 17.58 -1.49
N ALA A 177 -2.67 18.02 -2.30
CA ALA A 177 -3.25 19.37 -2.25
C ALA A 177 -4.49 19.47 -1.36
N ASN A 178 -4.92 18.35 -0.77
CA ASN A 178 -6.11 18.27 0.06
C ASN A 178 -5.75 18.34 1.54
N GLU A 179 -6.56 19.07 2.29
CA GLU A 179 -6.40 19.21 3.73
C GLU A 179 -7.78 19.23 4.39
N ALA A 180 -7.91 18.52 5.51
CA ALA A 180 -9.09 18.60 6.37
C ALA A 180 -8.68 18.60 7.85
N GLU A 181 -9.44 19.30 8.68
CA GLU A 181 -9.26 19.35 10.13
C GLU A 181 -10.48 18.71 10.78
N GLU A 182 -10.47 17.39 10.85
CA GLU A 182 -11.62 16.59 11.26
C GLU A 182 -11.23 15.56 12.35
N PRO A 183 -12.19 15.12 13.17
CA PRO A 183 -12.03 13.90 13.95
C PRO A 183 -11.63 12.72 13.05
N MET A 184 -10.61 12.01 13.48
CA MET A 184 -10.07 10.85 12.76
C MET A 184 -9.88 9.69 13.71
N VAL A 185 -10.28 8.51 13.27
CA VAL A 185 -10.08 7.24 13.92
C VAL A 185 -8.92 6.55 13.23
N LEU A 186 -7.83 6.43 13.97
CA LEU A 186 -6.69 5.63 13.60
C LEU A 186 -6.97 4.21 14.07
N MET A 187 -6.78 3.24 13.20
CA MET A 187 -7.09 1.84 13.46
C MET A 187 -5.88 0.99 13.12
N TRP A 188 -5.58 0.04 13.99
CA TRP A 188 -4.62 -1.02 13.76
C TRP A 188 -5.33 -2.37 13.88
N ILE A 189 -5.24 -3.16 12.83
CA ILE A 189 -5.95 -4.43 12.69
C ILE A 189 -4.95 -5.55 12.95
N ASP A 190 -5.16 -6.24 14.06
CA ASP A 190 -4.33 -7.36 14.51
C ASP A 190 -4.76 -8.65 13.80
N CYS A 191 -3.88 -9.17 12.95
CA CYS A 191 -4.06 -10.45 12.23
C CYS A 191 -3.02 -11.45 12.77
N PRO A 192 -3.39 -12.31 13.74
CA PRO A 192 -2.45 -13.21 14.39
C PRO A 192 -1.78 -14.17 13.40
N GLY A 193 -0.45 -14.27 13.47
CA GLY A 193 0.33 -15.20 12.65
C GLY A 193 0.72 -14.68 11.27
N GLU A 194 0.34 -13.44 10.93
CA GLU A 194 0.71 -12.82 9.67
C GLU A 194 1.86 -11.84 9.81
N LYS A 195 2.67 -11.73 8.75
CA LYS A 195 3.79 -10.79 8.68
C LYS A 195 3.39 -9.40 8.17
N ARG A 196 2.15 -9.27 7.69
CA ARG A 196 1.62 -8.04 7.11
C ARG A 196 0.94 -7.23 8.18
N GLU A 197 1.21 -5.94 8.18
CA GLU A 197 0.58 -5.01 9.10
C GLU A 197 -0.49 -4.22 8.40
N ARG A 198 -1.60 -3.99 9.10
CA ARG A 198 -2.81 -3.42 8.54
C ARG A 198 -3.32 -2.29 9.39
N TRP A 199 -3.53 -1.17 8.76
CA TRP A 199 -4.01 0.00 9.45
C TRP A 199 -4.99 0.76 8.58
N ALA A 200 -5.82 1.53 9.24
CA ALA A 200 -6.77 2.38 8.56
C ALA A 200 -6.93 3.72 9.25
N VAL A 201 -7.28 4.72 8.47
CA VAL A 201 -7.67 6.05 8.92
C VAL A 201 -9.08 6.27 8.43
N TRP A 202 -10.00 6.50 9.36
CA TRP A 202 -11.37 6.89 9.05
C TRP A 202 -11.61 8.28 9.60
N PHE A 203 -11.97 9.23 8.75
CA PHE A 203 -12.27 10.60 9.17
C PHE A 203 -13.68 10.97 8.75
N GLN A 204 -14.34 11.75 9.62
CA GLN A 204 -15.69 12.24 9.44
C GLN A 204 -15.94 13.47 10.34
N PRO A 205 -16.94 14.32 10.06
CA PRO A 205 -17.16 15.57 10.80
C PRO A 205 -17.43 15.38 12.29
N ASP A 206 -18.21 14.34 12.60
CA ASP A 206 -18.61 14.04 13.96
C ASP A 206 -17.65 13.02 14.57
N VAL A 207 -17.29 13.21 15.83
CA VAL A 207 -16.48 12.23 16.58
C VAL A 207 -17.25 10.90 16.63
N PRO A 208 -16.75 9.83 15.99
CA PRO A 208 -17.41 8.53 16.07
C PRO A 208 -17.24 7.94 17.46
N ASP A 209 -18.32 7.36 17.98
CA ASP A 209 -18.27 6.48 19.14
C ASP A 209 -17.86 5.05 18.74
N GLU A 210 -17.64 4.19 19.73
CA GLU A 210 -17.24 2.80 19.48
C GLU A 210 -18.27 2.04 18.61
N ALA A 211 -19.56 2.30 18.81
CA ALA A 211 -20.62 1.66 18.05
C ALA A 211 -20.55 2.02 16.56
N ALA A 212 -20.33 3.30 16.24
CA ALA A 212 -20.15 3.78 14.88
C ALA A 212 -18.92 3.15 14.22
N ILE A 213 -17.78 3.06 14.93
CA ILE A 213 -16.56 2.40 14.42
C ILE A 213 -16.84 0.93 14.13
N ARG A 214 -17.50 0.22 15.05
CA ARG A 214 -17.87 -1.19 14.87
C ARG A 214 -18.80 -1.39 13.68
N THR A 215 -19.84 -0.58 13.56
CA THR A 215 -20.79 -0.65 12.44
C THR A 215 -20.11 -0.38 11.11
N PHE A 216 -19.26 0.64 11.04
CA PHE A 216 -18.52 0.96 9.81
C PHE A 216 -17.56 -0.17 9.42
N MET A 217 -16.73 -0.62 10.37
CA MET A 217 -15.74 -1.68 10.10
C MET A 217 -16.37 -3.05 9.83
N SER A 218 -17.58 -3.33 10.32
CA SER A 218 -18.31 -4.58 10.03
C SER A 218 -18.73 -4.74 8.56
N GLN A 219 -18.67 -3.66 7.77
CA GLN A 219 -18.96 -3.69 6.34
C GLN A 219 -17.82 -4.31 5.52
N PHE A 220 -16.63 -4.38 6.13
CA PHE A 220 -15.46 -5.00 5.56
C PHE A 220 -15.28 -6.38 6.17
N SER A 221 -14.97 -7.37 5.35
CA SER A 221 -14.62 -8.68 5.88
C SER A 221 -13.26 -8.58 6.53
N THR A 222 -13.22 -8.64 7.87
CA THR A 222 -11.95 -8.72 8.60
C THR A 222 -11.17 -9.98 8.25
N SER A 223 -11.88 -11.07 7.98
CA SER A 223 -11.25 -12.27 7.43
C SER A 223 -10.64 -12.05 6.05
N ALA A 224 -11.14 -11.12 5.22
CA ALA A 224 -10.45 -10.77 3.98
C ALA A 224 -9.27 -9.82 4.22
N PHE A 225 -9.30 -8.96 5.25
CA PHE A 225 -8.10 -8.21 5.61
C PHE A 225 -6.95 -9.19 5.87
N CYS A 226 -7.14 -10.18 6.72
CA CYS A 226 -6.11 -11.18 7.03
C CYS A 226 -5.88 -12.18 5.87
N PHE A 227 -6.94 -12.76 5.29
CA PHE A 227 -6.86 -13.73 4.17
C PHE A 227 -6.90 -13.12 2.77
N LEU A 228 -6.33 -11.94 2.52
CA LEU A 228 -6.04 -11.56 1.15
C LEU A 228 -4.99 -12.53 0.62
N PRO A 229 -5.31 -13.46 -0.31
CA PRO A 229 -4.27 -14.26 -0.92
C PRO A 229 -3.38 -13.25 -1.64
N SER A 230 -2.09 -13.24 -1.28
CA SER A 230 -1.07 -12.50 -2.02
C SER A 230 -1.19 -12.90 -3.49
N ALA A 231 -1.81 -12.03 -4.28
CA ALA A 231 -1.89 -12.21 -5.71
C ALA A 231 -0.49 -11.93 -6.26
N PHE A 232 0.22 -13.02 -6.54
CA PHE A 232 1.52 -13.15 -7.19
C PHE A 232 2.77 -12.86 -6.34
#